data_AF-A0A924YSQ9-F1
#
_entry.id   AF-A0A924YSQ9-F1
#
_cell.length_a   1.000
_cell.length_b   1.000
_cell.length_c   1.000
_cell.angle_alpha   90.00
_cell.angle_beta   90.00
_cell.angle_gamma   90.00
#
_symmetry.space_group_name_H-M   'P 1'
#
loop_
_entity.id
_entity.type
_entity.pdbx_description
1 polymer ?
#
loop_
_entity_poly.entity_id
_entity_poly.type
_entity_poly.pdbx_seq_one_letter_code
_entity_poly.pdbx_strand_id
1 'polypeptide(L)'
;MNSSNELFEVSYTFWLMVFTFSLCVSIGYVLRFLFGKSERFVLWSRVTAFAAALTLCLLAVDGLNIAHRELGARYRLAGTVAVIATTAWLTWLHLKHSKTPWELFRRRPISWFLLASSVAMAIWSSFQFEGRLEPPSRKPFLVVSTPGKRSQVHEFVALTDRNHLIKVYRMDQVDSDSEFVNIPEDGRSLEYSGTVIQRAAAGPLANCHGWVFLDGQYLISNEAVQRILDDNGYEVVEEAMAGDVIVYRDNDRNIVHSGVVRGVLDDGTIIIESKWGTEGVFLHNPLDTPYSTLFEYYRSTRPTHRVNIVPVDELPMDE
;
A
#
# COMPACT_ATOMS: atom_id res chain seq x y z
N MET A 1 -6.08 16.33 -19.49
CA MET A 1 -4.61 16.34 -19.29
C MET A 1 -4.28 15.01 -18.61
N ASN A 2 -3.87 14.00 -19.39
CA ASN A 2 -3.45 12.70 -18.85
C ASN A 2 -2.04 12.87 -18.27
N SER A 3 -1.87 12.55 -16.99
CA SER A 3 -0.58 12.57 -16.32
C SER A 3 0.33 11.50 -16.94
N SER A 4 1.37 11.95 -17.63
CA SER A 4 2.33 11.13 -18.38
C SER A 4 3.31 10.33 -17.49
N ASN A 5 2.96 10.05 -16.24
CA ASN A 5 3.79 9.30 -15.30
C ASN A 5 3.20 7.95 -14.89
N GLU A 6 2.07 7.51 -15.48
CA GLU A 6 1.65 6.10 -15.49
C GLU A 6 2.55 5.25 -16.42
N LEU A 7 3.87 5.41 -16.32
CA LEU A 7 4.83 4.54 -16.99
C LEU A 7 4.79 3.18 -16.29
N PHE A 8 3.82 2.36 -16.71
CA PHE A 8 3.66 0.94 -16.42
C PHE A 8 3.80 0.61 -14.92
N GLU A 9 2.72 0.77 -14.15
CA GLU A 9 2.58 0.00 -12.91
C GLU A 9 2.47 -1.49 -13.28
N VAL A 10 3.63 -2.12 -13.40
CA VAL A 10 3.75 -3.55 -13.60
C VAL A 10 3.18 -4.26 -12.37
N SER A 11 2.27 -5.22 -12.53
CA SER A 11 1.56 -5.83 -11.39
C SER A 11 2.52 -6.58 -10.44
N TYR A 12 2.13 -6.78 -9.17
CA TYR A 12 2.85 -7.66 -8.22
C TYR A 12 3.04 -9.08 -8.77
N THR A 13 2.01 -9.57 -9.45
CA THR A 13 1.96 -10.87 -10.09
C THR A 13 3.08 -11.01 -11.12
N PHE A 14 3.36 -9.98 -11.90
CA PHE A 14 4.44 -9.99 -12.88
C PHE A 14 5.81 -10.19 -12.23
N TRP A 15 6.14 -9.42 -11.18
CA TRP A 15 7.44 -9.55 -10.52
C TRP A 15 7.59 -10.92 -9.83
N LEU A 16 6.54 -11.41 -9.18
CA LEU A 16 6.54 -12.75 -8.60
C LEU A 16 6.79 -13.83 -9.67
N MET A 17 6.20 -13.68 -10.86
CA MET A 17 6.44 -14.58 -11.99
C MET A 17 7.89 -14.47 -12.50
N VAL A 18 8.44 -13.27 -12.71
CA VAL A 18 9.83 -13.08 -13.14
C VAL A 18 10.81 -13.72 -12.14
N PHE A 19 10.58 -13.53 -10.85
CA PHE A 19 11.36 -14.16 -9.78
C PHE A 19 11.30 -15.69 -9.86
N THR A 20 10.08 -16.25 -9.91
CA THR A 20 9.86 -17.71 -9.95
C THR A 20 10.52 -18.34 -11.17
N PHE A 21 10.38 -17.70 -12.36
CA PHE A 21 11.04 -18.14 -13.59
C PHE A 21 12.56 -18.19 -13.43
N SER A 22 13.13 -17.07 -13.00
CA SER A 22 14.59 -16.92 -12.85
C SER A 22 15.16 -17.92 -11.84
N LEU A 23 14.43 -18.18 -10.75
CA LEU A 23 14.79 -19.17 -9.75
C LEU A 23 14.76 -20.60 -10.32
N CYS A 24 13.70 -20.98 -11.02
CA CYS A 24 13.59 -22.31 -11.66
C CYS A 24 14.71 -22.55 -12.68
N VAL A 25 15.05 -21.53 -13.48
CA VAL A 25 16.17 -21.60 -14.44
C VAL A 25 17.49 -21.77 -13.70
N SER A 26 17.73 -20.97 -12.65
CA SER A 26 18.96 -21.03 -11.86
C SER A 26 19.15 -22.40 -11.20
N ILE A 27 18.12 -22.93 -10.55
CA ILE A 27 18.13 -24.26 -9.94
C ILE A 27 18.42 -25.34 -10.99
N GLY A 28 17.78 -25.25 -12.17
CA GLY A 28 18.03 -26.15 -13.28
C GLY A 28 19.51 -26.17 -13.73
N TYR A 29 20.14 -25.00 -13.79
CA TYR A 29 21.57 -24.89 -14.12
C TYR A 29 22.48 -25.44 -13.03
N VAL A 30 22.20 -25.14 -11.76
CA VAL A 30 22.98 -25.65 -10.62
C VAL A 30 22.89 -27.18 -10.54
N LEU A 31 21.69 -27.74 -10.67
CA LEU A 31 21.51 -29.20 -10.70
C LEU A 31 22.26 -29.83 -11.88
N ARG A 32 22.30 -29.16 -13.04
CA ARG A 32 23.12 -29.62 -14.19
C ARG A 32 24.59 -29.63 -13.87
N PHE A 33 25.06 -28.60 -13.17
CA PHE A 33 26.44 -28.44 -12.77
C PHE A 33 26.89 -29.51 -11.78
N LEU A 34 26.05 -29.82 -10.79
CA LEU A 34 26.40 -30.74 -9.72
C LEU A 34 26.34 -32.22 -10.16
N PHE A 35 25.42 -32.61 -11.05
CA PHE A 35 25.08 -34.03 -11.26
C PHE A 35 25.38 -34.60 -12.65
N GLY A 36 25.78 -33.78 -13.64
CA GLY A 36 26.19 -34.25 -14.96
C GLY A 36 25.08 -34.96 -15.78
N LYS A 37 25.46 -35.75 -16.80
CA LYS A 37 24.54 -36.48 -17.71
C LYS A 37 24.02 -37.78 -17.08
N SER A 38 23.18 -37.70 -16.07
CA SER A 38 22.40 -38.84 -15.57
C SER A 38 21.08 -38.96 -16.35
N GLU A 39 20.53 -40.16 -16.59
CA GLU A 39 19.20 -40.30 -17.20
C GLU A 39 18.08 -39.60 -16.39
N ARG A 40 18.26 -39.51 -15.06
CA ARG A 40 17.38 -38.71 -14.18
C ARG A 40 17.39 -37.21 -14.54
N PHE A 41 18.42 -36.75 -15.24
CA PHE A 41 18.57 -35.38 -15.69
C PHE A 41 17.67 -35.02 -16.88
N VAL A 42 17.29 -36.00 -17.70
CA VAL A 42 16.34 -35.79 -18.81
C VAL A 42 14.94 -35.46 -18.27
N LEU A 43 14.57 -36.03 -17.12
CA LEU A 43 13.32 -35.70 -16.45
C LEU A 43 13.37 -34.27 -15.89
N TRP A 44 14.45 -33.89 -15.21
CA TRP A 44 14.61 -32.55 -14.65
C TRP A 44 14.67 -31.44 -15.71
N SER A 45 15.33 -31.68 -16.86
CA SER A 45 15.34 -30.70 -17.95
C SER A 45 13.97 -30.50 -18.59
N ARG A 46 13.12 -31.54 -18.59
CA ARG A 46 11.71 -31.42 -19.01
C ARG A 46 10.90 -30.62 -17.99
N VAL A 47 11.12 -30.87 -16.69
CA VAL A 47 10.44 -30.14 -15.61
C VAL A 47 10.81 -28.66 -15.64
N THR A 48 12.08 -28.31 -15.78
CA THR A 48 12.51 -26.90 -15.85
C THR A 48 12.04 -26.22 -17.13
N ALA A 49 12.05 -26.91 -18.27
CA ALA A 49 11.52 -26.37 -19.52
C ALA A 49 9.99 -26.16 -19.46
N PHE A 50 9.26 -27.05 -18.77
CA PHE A 50 7.83 -26.90 -18.53
C PHE A 50 7.55 -25.73 -17.58
N ALA A 51 8.26 -25.63 -16.46
CA ALA A 51 8.13 -24.50 -15.53
C ALA A 51 8.44 -23.17 -16.23
N ALA A 52 9.52 -23.12 -17.02
CA ALA A 52 9.88 -21.95 -17.82
C ALA A 52 8.76 -21.55 -18.79
N ALA A 53 8.18 -22.52 -19.50
CA ALA A 53 7.08 -22.28 -20.43
C ALA A 53 5.82 -21.79 -19.71
N LEU A 54 5.49 -22.40 -18.57
CA LEU A 54 4.35 -22.01 -17.76
C LEU A 54 4.49 -20.57 -17.27
N THR A 55 5.65 -20.19 -16.73
CA THR A 55 5.85 -18.82 -16.25
C THR A 55 5.86 -17.79 -17.39
N LEU A 56 6.41 -18.12 -18.56
CA LEU A 56 6.30 -17.27 -19.76
C LEU A 56 4.84 -17.08 -20.19
N CYS A 57 4.03 -18.14 -20.17
CA CYS A 57 2.59 -18.03 -20.43
C CYS A 57 1.88 -17.16 -19.40
N LEU A 58 2.21 -17.30 -18.11
CA LEU A 58 1.62 -16.46 -17.07
C LEU A 58 2.04 -14.99 -17.21
N LEU A 59 3.31 -14.71 -17.50
CA LEU A 59 3.80 -13.35 -17.78
C LEU A 59 3.12 -12.74 -19.01
N ALA A 60 2.84 -13.55 -20.03
CA ALA A 60 2.09 -13.14 -21.20
C ALA A 60 0.69 -12.70 -20.85
N VAL A 61 -0.03 -13.55 -20.11
CA VAL A 61 -1.41 -13.30 -19.68
C VAL A 61 -1.47 -12.05 -18.81
N ASP A 62 -0.50 -11.88 -17.90
CA ASP A 62 -0.45 -10.70 -17.03
C ASP A 62 -0.09 -9.43 -17.81
N GLY A 63 0.86 -9.50 -18.76
CA GLY A 63 1.15 -8.40 -19.68
C GLY A 63 -0.04 -8.03 -20.58
N LEU A 64 -0.83 -9.02 -21.00
CA LEU A 64 -2.07 -8.83 -21.74
C LEU A 64 -3.18 -8.24 -20.87
N ASN A 65 -3.24 -8.60 -19.58
CA ASN A 65 -4.17 -8.01 -18.61
C ASN A 65 -3.81 -6.56 -18.27
N ILE A 66 -2.52 -6.20 -18.25
CA ILE A 66 -2.08 -4.80 -18.11
C ILE A 66 -2.44 -4.02 -19.39
N ALA A 67 -2.17 -4.59 -20.56
CA ALA A 67 -2.57 -4.03 -21.86
C ALA A 67 -4.11 -3.95 -22.06
N HIS A 68 -4.87 -4.70 -21.26
CA HIS A 68 -6.34 -4.78 -21.29
C HIS A 68 -7.04 -3.46 -21.00
N ARG A 69 -6.35 -2.50 -20.36
CA ARG A 69 -6.90 -1.17 -20.08
C ARG A 69 -6.92 -0.26 -21.32
N GLU A 70 -6.15 -0.56 -22.37
CA GLU A 70 -6.04 0.34 -23.54
C GLU A 70 -6.21 -0.33 -24.93
N LEU A 71 -6.03 -1.65 -25.08
CA LEU A 71 -6.00 -2.29 -26.40
C LEU A 71 -7.28 -3.06 -26.78
N GLY A 72 -7.77 -2.83 -28.01
CA GLY A 72 -8.97 -3.47 -28.56
C GLY A 72 -8.87 -5.00 -28.70
N ALA A 73 -10.03 -5.67 -28.73
CA ALA A 73 -10.18 -7.14 -28.72
C ALA A 73 -9.30 -7.93 -29.70
N ARG A 74 -9.03 -7.38 -30.89
CA ARG A 74 -8.25 -8.06 -31.94
C ARG A 74 -6.75 -8.10 -31.63
N TYR A 75 -6.22 -7.07 -30.98
CA TYR A 75 -4.81 -7.04 -30.58
C TYR A 75 -4.52 -7.97 -29.39
N ARG A 76 -5.53 -8.20 -28.53
CA ARG A 76 -5.44 -9.18 -27.42
C ARG A 76 -5.22 -10.61 -27.92
N LEU A 77 -6.00 -11.03 -28.91
CA LEU A 77 -5.86 -12.37 -29.48
C LEU A 77 -4.49 -12.54 -30.17
N ALA A 78 -4.06 -11.54 -30.94
CA ALA A 78 -2.78 -11.57 -31.63
C ALA A 78 -1.59 -11.64 -30.65
N GLY A 79 -1.60 -10.84 -29.59
CA GLY A 79 -0.57 -10.88 -28.54
C GLY A 79 -0.50 -12.23 -27.83
N THR A 80 -1.66 -12.80 -27.48
CA THR A 80 -1.73 -14.11 -26.80
C THR A 80 -1.15 -15.22 -27.68
N VAL A 81 -1.55 -15.24 -28.96
CA VAL A 81 -1.06 -16.22 -29.93
C VAL A 81 0.45 -16.06 -30.16
N ALA A 82 0.96 -14.83 -30.24
CA ALA A 82 2.38 -14.56 -30.42
C ALA A 82 3.22 -15.06 -29.25
N VAL A 83 2.75 -14.87 -28.00
CA VAL A 83 3.51 -15.36 -26.84
C VAL A 83 3.45 -16.89 -26.74
N ILE A 84 2.28 -17.52 -26.95
CA ILE A 84 2.18 -18.98 -26.99
C ILE A 84 3.14 -19.57 -28.03
N ALA A 85 3.17 -18.99 -29.24
CA ALA A 85 4.06 -19.44 -30.31
C ALA A 85 5.55 -19.27 -29.94
N THR A 86 5.92 -18.14 -29.33
CA THR A 86 7.31 -17.86 -28.93
C THR A 86 7.77 -18.79 -27.81
N THR A 87 6.92 -19.02 -26.82
CA THR A 87 7.19 -19.95 -25.71
C THR A 87 7.36 -21.38 -26.22
N ALA A 88 6.46 -21.85 -27.08
CA ALA A 88 6.56 -23.18 -27.69
C ALA A 88 7.87 -23.34 -28.51
N TRP A 89 8.27 -22.29 -29.23
CA TRP A 89 9.51 -22.29 -30.01
C TRP A 89 10.77 -22.34 -29.13
N LEU A 90 10.82 -21.56 -28.06
CA LEU A 90 11.93 -21.56 -27.10
C LEU A 90 12.05 -22.89 -26.36
N THR A 91 10.93 -23.48 -25.93
CA THR A 91 10.89 -24.82 -25.33
C THR A 91 11.40 -25.88 -26.29
N TRP A 92 10.98 -25.82 -27.57
CA TRP A 92 11.46 -26.73 -28.61
C TRP A 92 12.98 -26.59 -28.85
N LEU A 93 13.50 -25.36 -28.94
CA LEU A 93 14.94 -25.09 -29.08
C LEU A 93 15.73 -25.65 -27.90
N HIS A 94 15.23 -25.46 -26.67
CA HIS A 94 15.87 -25.98 -25.46
C HIS A 94 15.93 -27.51 -25.46
N LEU A 95 14.82 -28.18 -25.79
CA LEU A 95 14.74 -29.63 -25.87
C LEU A 95 15.67 -30.19 -26.97
N LYS A 96 15.69 -29.55 -28.14
CA LYS A 96 16.52 -29.96 -29.28
C LYS A 96 18.02 -29.80 -29.02
N HIS A 97 18.42 -28.74 -28.33
CA HIS A 97 19.82 -28.47 -28.00
C HIS A 97 20.29 -29.06 -26.66
N SER A 98 19.42 -29.71 -25.88
CA SER A 98 19.77 -30.35 -24.59
C SER A 98 20.91 -31.38 -24.68
N LYS A 99 21.21 -31.90 -25.88
CA LYS A 99 22.31 -32.84 -26.14
C LYS A 99 23.71 -32.21 -26.16
N THR A 100 23.87 -30.88 -26.05
CA THR A 100 25.19 -30.25 -26.02
C THR A 100 26.07 -30.85 -24.91
N PRO A 101 27.28 -31.35 -25.25
CA PRO A 101 28.25 -31.84 -24.28
C PRO A 101 28.54 -30.78 -23.20
N TRP A 102 28.57 -31.21 -21.95
CA TRP A 102 28.89 -30.39 -20.77
C TRP A 102 30.15 -29.53 -20.94
N GLU A 103 31.17 -30.08 -21.60
CA GLU A 103 32.42 -29.42 -21.95
C GLU A 103 32.23 -28.15 -22.79
N LEU A 104 31.25 -28.13 -23.69
CA LEU A 104 30.95 -26.96 -24.53
C LEU A 104 30.18 -25.88 -23.75
N PHE A 105 29.41 -26.27 -22.73
CA PHE A 105 28.71 -25.32 -21.87
C PHE A 105 29.69 -24.56 -20.97
N ARG A 106 30.64 -25.28 -20.35
CA ARG A 106 31.63 -24.68 -19.45
C ARG A 106 32.56 -23.70 -20.15
N ARG A 107 32.87 -23.94 -21.43
CA ARG A 107 33.79 -23.11 -22.24
C ARG A 107 33.14 -21.92 -22.93
N ARG A 108 31.81 -21.83 -22.99
CA ARG A 108 31.13 -20.75 -23.71
C ARG A 108 30.77 -19.62 -22.74
N PRO A 109 31.33 -18.41 -22.91
CA PRO A 109 31.04 -17.28 -22.01
C PRO A 109 29.55 -16.91 -22.00
N ILE A 110 28.83 -17.18 -23.10
CA ILE A 110 27.39 -16.90 -23.20
C ILE A 110 26.56 -17.68 -22.18
N SER A 111 27.00 -18.89 -21.80
CA SER A 111 26.32 -19.73 -20.82
C SER A 111 26.42 -19.16 -19.41
N TRP A 112 27.59 -18.63 -19.05
CA TRP A 112 27.81 -17.93 -17.79
C TRP A 112 27.07 -16.59 -17.74
N PHE A 113 27.04 -15.86 -18.86
CA PHE A 113 26.28 -14.62 -18.96
C PHE A 113 24.78 -14.84 -18.73
N LEU A 114 24.19 -15.88 -19.34
CA LEU A 114 22.78 -16.22 -19.14
C LEU A 114 22.46 -16.62 -17.69
N LEU A 115 23.36 -17.35 -17.04
CA LEU A 115 23.20 -17.71 -15.62
C LEU A 115 23.26 -16.45 -14.75
N ALA A 116 24.30 -15.62 -14.93
CA ALA A 116 24.49 -14.39 -14.17
C ALA A 116 23.32 -13.41 -14.37
N SER A 117 22.82 -13.26 -15.60
CA SER A 117 21.67 -12.39 -15.88
C SER A 117 20.39 -12.91 -15.23
N SER A 118 20.16 -14.23 -15.20
CA SER A 118 18.99 -14.80 -14.51
C SER A 118 19.05 -14.57 -12.99
N VAL A 119 20.22 -14.72 -12.37
CA VAL A 119 20.40 -14.45 -10.93
C VAL A 119 20.22 -12.96 -10.65
N ALA A 120 20.81 -12.08 -11.46
CA ALA A 120 20.66 -10.65 -11.32
C ALA A 120 19.19 -10.20 -11.47
N MET A 121 18.45 -10.77 -12.44
CA MET A 121 17.02 -10.53 -12.60
C MET A 121 16.20 -11.04 -11.42
N ALA A 122 16.52 -12.21 -10.85
CA ALA A 122 15.85 -12.72 -9.66
C ALA A 122 16.06 -11.79 -8.46
N ILE A 123 17.30 -11.36 -8.21
CA ILE A 123 17.65 -10.44 -7.12
C ILE A 123 16.94 -9.10 -7.33
N TRP A 124 17.04 -8.51 -8.53
CA TRP A 124 16.37 -7.25 -8.86
C TRP A 124 14.85 -7.34 -8.68
N SER A 125 14.25 -8.43 -9.17
CA SER A 125 12.82 -8.69 -9.03
C SER A 125 12.42 -8.86 -7.57
N SER A 126 13.25 -9.49 -6.74
CA SER A 126 13.01 -9.62 -5.29
C SER A 126 13.04 -8.25 -4.62
N PHE A 127 14.02 -7.40 -4.93
CA PHE A 127 14.08 -6.03 -4.40
C PHE A 127 12.88 -5.17 -4.84
N GLN A 128 12.44 -5.30 -6.08
CA GLN A 128 11.23 -4.61 -6.56
C GLN A 128 9.96 -5.15 -5.93
N PHE A 129 9.90 -6.45 -5.68
CA PHE A 129 8.77 -7.09 -5.02
C PHE A 129 8.71 -6.72 -3.53
N GLU A 130 9.83 -6.78 -2.80
CA GLU A 130 9.95 -6.36 -1.41
C GLU A 130 9.65 -4.87 -1.23
N GLY A 131 10.23 -4.01 -2.09
CA GLY A 131 9.99 -2.56 -2.05
C GLY A 131 8.56 -2.15 -2.42
N ARG A 132 7.72 -3.10 -2.84
CA ARG A 132 6.29 -2.90 -3.07
C ARG A 132 5.43 -3.63 -2.04
N LEU A 133 5.86 -4.82 -1.60
CA LEU A 133 5.19 -5.59 -0.54
C LEU A 133 5.20 -4.85 0.78
N GLU A 134 6.28 -4.14 1.06
CA GLU A 134 6.20 -3.00 1.93
C GLU A 134 5.44 -1.94 1.12
N PRO A 135 4.15 -1.65 1.40
CA PRO A 135 3.65 -0.35 1.04
C PRO A 135 4.70 0.65 1.53
N PRO A 136 4.83 1.83 0.93
CA PRO A 136 5.59 2.89 1.56
C PRO A 136 4.92 3.31 2.89
N SER A 137 4.72 2.41 3.85
CA SER A 137 5.15 2.62 5.23
C SER A 137 6.67 2.87 5.25
N ARG A 138 7.13 3.87 4.49
CA ARG A 138 8.02 4.84 5.09
C ARG A 138 7.27 5.27 6.31
N LYS A 139 7.51 4.60 7.46
CA LYS A 139 7.02 5.03 8.76
C LYS A 139 7.31 6.51 8.76
N PRO A 140 6.32 7.40 8.59
CA PRO A 140 6.64 8.79 8.59
C PRO A 140 6.99 8.99 10.05
N PHE A 141 8.29 9.02 10.32
CA PHE A 141 8.84 9.31 11.64
C PHE A 141 8.26 10.64 12.15
N LEU A 142 7.68 11.43 11.24
CA LEU A 142 6.96 12.68 11.42
C LEU A 142 5.49 12.57 11.87
N VAL A 143 4.77 11.46 11.67
CA VAL A 143 3.28 11.53 11.68
C VAL A 143 2.60 10.95 12.91
N VAL A 144 3.20 9.97 13.62
CA VAL A 144 2.55 9.38 14.82
C VAL A 144 3.02 10.05 16.12
N SER A 145 4.21 10.62 16.15
CA SER A 145 4.70 11.44 17.26
C SER A 145 4.53 12.90 16.91
N THR A 146 3.31 13.42 17.09
CA THR A 146 3.09 14.86 17.30
C THR A 146 4.16 15.32 18.30
N PRO A 147 5.14 16.17 17.91
CA PRO A 147 6.23 16.54 18.80
C PRO A 147 5.67 17.30 19.98
N GLY A 148 5.80 16.74 21.18
CA GLY A 148 5.35 17.35 22.42
C GLY A 148 4.62 16.38 23.32
N LYS A 149 4.61 16.70 24.61
CA LYS A 149 3.98 15.88 25.63
C LYS A 149 2.47 16.04 25.53
N ARG A 150 1.75 14.92 25.48
CA ARG A 150 0.29 14.91 25.57
C ARG A 150 -0.08 14.85 27.04
N SER A 151 -0.88 15.79 27.52
CA SER A 151 -1.51 15.71 28.83
C SER A 151 -2.96 15.26 28.67
N GLN A 152 -3.40 14.37 29.56
CA GLN A 152 -4.81 14.05 29.67
C GLN A 152 -5.53 15.27 30.24
N VAL A 153 -6.64 15.66 29.64
CA VAL A 153 -7.54 16.67 30.20
C VAL A 153 -8.42 15.97 31.22
N HIS A 154 -8.37 16.41 32.47
CA HIS A 154 -9.09 15.76 33.57
C HIS A 154 -10.47 16.37 33.81
N GLU A 155 -10.72 17.55 33.25
CA GLU A 155 -11.96 18.31 33.37
C GLU A 155 -13.03 17.81 32.38
N PHE A 156 -12.62 17.17 31.29
CA PHE A 156 -13.51 16.75 30.21
C PHE A 156 -13.27 15.30 29.81
N VAL A 157 -14.34 14.64 29.38
CA VAL A 157 -14.31 13.33 28.72
C VAL A 157 -15.23 13.36 27.50
N ALA A 158 -15.02 12.44 26.56
CA ALA A 158 -15.98 12.20 25.49
C ALA A 158 -16.81 10.94 25.80
N LEU A 159 -18.08 10.94 25.42
CA LEU A 159 -19.02 9.82 25.59
C LEU A 159 -19.44 9.26 24.24
N THR A 160 -19.31 7.94 24.10
CA THR A 160 -19.93 7.20 22.99
C THR A 160 -21.45 7.08 23.19
N ASP A 161 -22.17 6.63 22.17
CA ASP A 161 -23.63 6.43 22.24
C ASP A 161 -24.04 5.34 23.26
N ARG A 162 -23.09 4.51 23.69
CA ARG A 162 -23.25 3.51 24.77
C ARG A 162 -22.74 4.00 26.12
N ASN A 163 -22.50 5.29 26.27
CA ASN A 163 -21.98 5.94 27.48
C ASN A 163 -20.58 5.43 27.91
N HIS A 164 -19.80 4.84 27.01
CA HIS A 164 -18.41 4.53 27.35
C HIS A 164 -17.55 5.79 27.31
N LEU A 165 -16.75 5.97 28.36
CA LEU A 165 -15.83 7.08 28.50
C LEU A 165 -14.64 6.96 27.55
N ILE A 166 -14.36 8.05 26.85
CA ILE A 166 -13.20 8.28 26.00
C ILE A 166 -12.36 9.37 26.65
N LYS A 167 -11.10 9.04 26.97
CA LYS A 167 -10.14 10.03 27.46
C LYS A 167 -9.79 10.98 26.33
N VAL A 168 -9.79 12.28 26.64
CA VAL A 168 -9.36 13.32 25.72
C VAL A 168 -8.07 13.95 26.21
N TYR A 169 -7.26 14.44 25.27
CA TYR A 169 -5.93 14.94 25.55
C TYR A 169 -5.74 16.31 24.92
N ARG A 170 -4.80 17.09 25.46
CA ARG A 170 -4.27 18.29 24.83
C ARG A 170 -2.78 18.10 24.57
N MET A 171 -2.29 18.81 23.56
CA MET A 171 -0.86 19.06 23.45
C MET A 171 -0.50 20.00 24.60
N ASP A 172 0.45 19.62 25.46
CA ASP A 172 1.05 20.57 26.38
C ASP A 172 1.59 21.73 25.53
N GLN A 173 1.35 22.98 25.97
CA GLN A 173 1.94 24.12 25.28
C GLN A 173 3.43 23.86 25.23
N VAL A 174 3.91 23.63 24.01
CA VAL A 174 5.34 23.66 23.69
C VAL A 174 5.74 25.06 24.11
N ASP A 175 6.54 25.17 25.20
CA ASP A 175 6.98 26.44 25.76
C ASP A 175 7.31 27.35 24.58
N SER A 176 6.73 28.55 24.53
CA SER A 176 6.87 29.48 23.39
C SER A 176 8.32 29.76 23.02
N ASP A 177 9.24 29.48 23.95
CA ASP A 177 10.67 29.68 23.86
C ASP A 177 11.43 28.45 23.35
N SER A 178 10.82 27.26 23.40
CA SER A 178 11.29 26.15 22.58
C SER A 178 10.94 26.53 21.16
N GLU A 179 11.96 26.89 20.38
CA GLU A 179 11.86 27.07 18.94
C GLU A 179 10.97 25.93 18.43
N PHE A 180 9.70 26.23 18.12
CA PHE A 180 8.98 25.45 17.13
C PHE A 180 9.95 25.49 15.98
N VAL A 181 10.69 24.38 15.81
CA VAL A 181 11.66 24.21 14.75
C VAL A 181 10.91 24.75 13.57
N ASN A 182 11.37 25.89 13.04
CA ASN A 182 10.84 26.44 11.81
C ASN A 182 11.12 25.32 10.83
N ILE A 183 10.21 24.36 10.71
CA ILE A 183 10.28 23.28 9.76
C ILE A 183 10.29 24.08 8.48
N PRO A 184 11.46 24.21 7.83
CA PRO A 184 11.62 25.21 6.81
C PRO A 184 10.51 24.95 5.80
N GLU A 185 9.87 26.01 5.29
CA GLU A 185 8.73 25.87 4.38
C GLU A 185 9.08 24.98 3.16
N ASP A 186 10.37 24.81 2.86
CA ASP A 186 10.93 23.90 1.85
C ASP A 186 10.83 22.40 2.20
N GLY A 187 10.61 22.07 3.47
CA GLY A 187 10.54 20.72 4.02
C GLY A 187 9.12 20.20 4.24
N ARG A 188 8.08 20.97 3.90
CA ARG A 188 6.75 20.38 3.65
C ARG A 188 6.96 19.24 2.68
N SER A 189 6.33 18.09 2.90
CA SER A 189 6.51 16.94 2.00
C SER A 189 6.04 17.32 0.59
N LEU A 190 6.98 17.82 -0.22
CA LEU A 190 6.78 18.22 -1.62
C LEU A 190 6.13 17.10 -2.42
N GLU A 191 6.30 15.87 -1.94
CA GLU A 191 5.72 14.61 -2.43
C GLU A 191 4.21 14.69 -2.67
N TYR A 192 3.44 15.42 -1.85
CA TYR A 192 1.98 15.53 -2.01
C TYR A 192 1.50 16.88 -2.56
N SER A 193 2.40 17.85 -2.76
CA SER A 193 2.01 19.23 -3.11
C SER A 193 1.20 19.37 -4.42
N GLY A 194 1.22 18.37 -5.29
CA GLY A 194 0.45 18.32 -6.54
C GLY A 194 -0.83 17.47 -6.51
N THR A 195 -1.09 16.73 -5.42
CA THR A 195 -2.21 15.77 -5.34
C THR A 195 -3.23 16.13 -4.26
N VAL A 196 -2.98 17.18 -3.46
CA VAL A 196 -3.86 17.59 -2.36
C VAL A 196 -4.21 19.07 -2.40
N ILE A 197 -5.34 19.40 -1.79
CA ILE A 197 -5.81 20.79 -1.63
C ILE A 197 -5.89 21.09 -0.13
N GLN A 198 -5.08 22.03 0.35
CA GLN A 198 -5.16 22.46 1.74
C GLN A 198 -6.45 23.25 2.03
N ARG A 199 -7.17 22.85 3.07
CA ARG A 199 -8.44 23.43 3.53
C ARG A 199 -8.30 24.27 4.78
N ALA A 200 -7.40 23.89 5.68
CA ALA A 200 -7.09 24.64 6.89
C ALA A 200 -5.60 24.59 7.21
N ALA A 201 -5.13 25.63 7.91
CA ALA A 201 -3.76 25.74 8.38
C ALA A 201 -3.41 24.69 9.45
N ALA A 202 -2.12 24.58 9.73
CA ALA A 202 -1.59 23.81 10.84
C ALA A 202 -2.19 24.23 12.18
N GLY A 203 -2.36 23.27 13.10
CA GLY A 203 -2.96 23.53 14.40
C GLY A 203 -2.76 22.38 15.40
N PRO A 204 -2.42 22.67 16.67
CA PRO A 204 -2.10 21.64 17.67
C PRO A 204 -3.30 21.14 18.49
N LEU A 205 -4.50 21.72 18.28
CA LEU A 205 -5.67 21.46 19.13
C LEU A 205 -6.17 20.02 19.07
N ALA A 206 -6.01 19.36 17.92
CA ALA A 206 -6.45 17.99 17.70
C ALA A 206 -5.48 17.23 16.79
N ASN A 207 -5.45 15.92 16.92
CA ASN A 207 -4.90 15.03 15.89
C ASN A 207 -5.97 14.74 14.82
N CYS A 208 -5.65 13.87 13.86
CA CYS A 208 -6.59 13.45 12.83
C CYS A 208 -7.91 12.91 13.39
N HIS A 209 -7.83 12.05 14.40
CA HIS A 209 -8.99 11.45 15.05
C HIS A 209 -9.85 12.49 15.78
N GLY A 210 -9.22 13.37 16.55
CA GLY A 210 -9.88 14.46 17.24
C GLY A 210 -10.54 15.46 16.30
N TRP A 211 -9.95 15.69 15.12
CA TRP A 211 -10.57 16.52 14.08
C TRP A 211 -11.86 15.89 13.55
N VAL A 212 -11.90 14.56 13.34
CA VAL A 212 -13.10 13.85 12.88
C VAL A 212 -14.18 13.77 13.96
N PHE A 213 -13.81 13.27 15.15
CA PHE A 213 -14.79 12.86 16.17
C PHE A 213 -15.06 13.89 17.26
N LEU A 214 -14.14 14.83 17.48
CA LEU A 214 -14.22 15.86 18.52
C LEU A 214 -14.24 17.28 17.97
N ASP A 215 -14.59 17.44 16.70
CA ASP A 215 -14.69 18.73 16.02
C ASP A 215 -13.40 19.58 16.11
N GLY A 216 -12.25 18.90 16.19
CA GLY A 216 -10.95 19.57 16.26
C GLY A 216 -10.59 20.17 17.63
N GLN A 217 -11.34 19.85 18.69
CA GLN A 217 -11.13 20.46 20.02
C GLN A 217 -10.08 19.77 20.90
N TYR A 218 -9.89 18.46 20.73
CA TYR A 218 -8.98 17.66 21.55
C TYR A 218 -8.33 16.53 20.74
N LEU A 219 -7.30 15.89 21.29
CA LEU A 219 -6.71 14.66 20.76
C LEU A 219 -7.38 13.44 21.40
N ILE A 220 -7.49 12.33 20.64
CA ILE A 220 -7.87 11.00 21.16
C ILE A 220 -6.91 9.93 20.65
N SER A 221 -6.85 8.81 21.37
CA SER A 221 -5.99 7.68 21.00
C SER A 221 -6.60 6.84 19.87
N ASN A 222 -5.79 5.95 19.30
CA ASN A 222 -6.23 5.09 18.20
C ASN A 222 -7.24 4.04 18.71
N GLU A 223 -7.08 3.56 19.94
CA GLU A 223 -8.01 2.62 20.60
C GLU A 223 -9.37 3.27 20.85
N ALA A 224 -9.38 4.58 21.16
CA ALA A 224 -10.62 5.32 21.32
C ALA A 224 -11.42 5.35 20.02
N VAL A 225 -10.78 5.44 18.86
CA VAL A 225 -11.47 5.41 17.56
C VAL A 225 -12.18 4.08 17.36
N GLN A 226 -11.51 2.95 17.61
CA GLN A 226 -12.16 1.64 17.48
C GLN A 226 -13.40 1.55 18.37
N ARG A 227 -13.31 2.00 19.62
CA ARG A 227 -14.46 2.04 20.53
C ARG A 227 -15.59 2.94 20.02
N ILE A 228 -15.26 4.11 19.48
CA ILE A 228 -16.25 5.03 18.89
C ILE A 228 -16.99 4.34 17.73
N LEU A 229 -16.27 3.65 16.84
CA LEU A 229 -16.88 2.93 15.72
C LEU A 229 -17.85 1.86 16.23
N ASP A 230 -17.41 1.04 17.19
CA ASP A 230 -18.19 -0.06 17.75
C ASP A 230 -19.45 0.41 18.51
N ASP A 231 -19.31 1.48 19.29
CA ASP A 231 -20.39 1.96 20.15
C ASP A 231 -21.41 2.82 19.41
N ASN A 232 -20.97 3.59 18.40
CA ASN A 232 -21.81 4.56 17.68
C ASN A 232 -22.44 3.99 16.40
N GLY A 233 -22.53 2.66 16.32
CA GLY A 233 -23.23 1.96 15.24
C GLY A 233 -22.64 2.23 13.86
N TYR A 234 -21.32 2.29 13.73
CA TYR A 234 -20.68 2.33 12.43
C TYR A 234 -20.64 0.92 11.82
N GLU A 235 -20.91 0.86 10.52
CA GLU A 235 -20.82 -0.36 9.72
C GLU A 235 -19.84 -0.14 8.56
N VAL A 236 -19.07 -1.19 8.23
CA VAL A 236 -18.16 -1.14 7.07
C VAL A 236 -18.99 -1.16 5.79
N VAL A 237 -18.63 -0.29 4.83
CA VAL A 237 -19.30 -0.20 3.52
C VAL A 237 -18.29 -0.30 2.38
N GLU A 238 -18.70 -0.92 1.27
CA GLU A 238 -17.88 -1.03 0.06
C GLU A 238 -17.97 0.24 -0.81
N GLU A 239 -19.18 0.78 -0.96
CA GLU A 239 -19.45 1.99 -1.74
C GLU A 239 -19.51 3.22 -0.82
N ALA A 240 -18.42 3.97 -0.78
CA ALA A 240 -18.32 5.20 -0.01
C ALA A 240 -19.31 6.27 -0.52
N MET A 241 -19.82 7.08 0.40
CA MET A 241 -20.66 8.24 0.12
C MET A 241 -20.17 9.45 0.92
N ALA A 242 -20.57 10.65 0.49
CA ALA A 242 -20.32 11.87 1.25
C ALA A 242 -20.88 11.73 2.68
N GLY A 243 -20.05 12.04 3.67
CA GLY A 243 -20.39 11.86 5.07
C GLY A 243 -20.05 10.49 5.65
N ASP A 244 -19.40 9.59 4.91
CA ASP A 244 -18.79 8.40 5.52
C ASP A 244 -17.44 8.76 6.18
N VAL A 245 -16.98 7.92 7.10
CA VAL A 245 -15.64 7.99 7.68
C VAL A 245 -14.72 7.01 6.96
N ILE A 246 -13.53 7.45 6.58
CA ILE A 246 -12.46 6.55 6.14
C ILE A 246 -11.52 6.30 7.32
N VAL A 247 -11.14 5.04 7.53
CA VAL A 247 -10.20 4.63 8.58
C VAL A 247 -9.03 3.91 7.92
N TYR A 248 -7.83 4.44 8.14
CA TYR A 248 -6.59 3.86 7.65
C TYR A 248 -5.96 3.00 8.73
N ARG A 249 -5.40 1.86 8.32
CA ARG A 249 -4.77 0.89 9.20
C ARG A 249 -3.34 0.58 8.75
N ASP A 250 -2.46 0.28 9.69
CA ASP A 250 -1.12 -0.26 9.35
C ASP A 250 -1.21 -1.75 8.95
N ASN A 251 -0.05 -2.35 8.67
CA ASN A 251 0.05 -3.78 8.31
C ASN A 251 -0.38 -4.72 9.45
N ASP A 252 -0.31 -4.26 10.70
CA ASP A 252 -0.75 -4.98 11.89
C ASP A 252 -2.24 -4.73 12.20
N ARG A 253 -2.96 -4.06 11.29
CA ARG A 253 -4.39 -3.68 11.38
C ARG A 253 -4.72 -2.65 12.46
N ASN A 254 -3.72 -1.99 13.06
CA ASN A 254 -3.97 -0.90 14.00
C ASN A 254 -4.46 0.33 13.26
N ILE A 255 -5.43 1.05 13.83
CA ILE A 255 -5.87 2.35 13.29
C ILE A 255 -4.69 3.33 13.39
N VAL A 256 -4.38 4.02 12.29
CA VAL A 256 -3.31 5.03 12.24
C VAL A 256 -3.79 6.40 11.78
N HIS A 257 -4.93 6.46 11.09
CA HIS A 257 -5.49 7.72 10.59
C HIS A 257 -6.99 7.61 10.32
N SER A 258 -7.68 8.75 10.35
CA SER A 258 -9.08 8.85 9.99
C SER A 258 -9.37 10.14 9.23
N GLY A 259 -10.34 10.09 8.33
CA GLY A 259 -10.85 11.24 7.58
C GLY A 259 -12.35 11.13 7.34
N VAL A 260 -12.92 12.17 6.73
CA VAL A 260 -14.33 12.20 6.31
C VAL A 260 -14.39 12.24 4.79
N VAL A 261 -15.19 11.36 4.20
CA VAL A 261 -15.51 11.41 2.78
C VAL A 261 -16.33 12.66 2.51
N ARG A 262 -15.80 13.58 1.70
CA ARG A 262 -16.50 14.82 1.33
C ARG A 262 -17.34 14.69 0.07
N GLY A 263 -16.99 13.76 -0.81
CA GLY A 263 -17.73 13.53 -2.03
C GLY A 263 -17.18 12.35 -2.83
N VAL A 264 -18.01 11.89 -3.75
CA VAL A 264 -17.64 10.96 -4.81
C VAL A 264 -17.96 11.67 -6.12
N LEU A 265 -16.97 11.84 -6.98
CA LEU A 265 -17.12 12.48 -8.29
C LEU A 265 -17.78 11.51 -9.28
N ASP A 266 -18.26 12.02 -10.42
CA ASP A 266 -18.98 11.23 -11.43
C ASP A 266 -18.13 10.09 -12.03
N ASP A 267 -16.80 10.20 -11.97
CA ASP A 267 -15.86 9.17 -12.41
C ASP A 267 -15.53 8.13 -11.32
N GLY A 268 -16.17 8.23 -10.15
CA GLY A 268 -15.92 7.38 -8.99
C GLY A 268 -14.78 7.85 -8.09
N THR A 269 -14.12 8.97 -8.40
CA THR A 269 -13.05 9.50 -7.55
C THR A 269 -13.61 9.93 -6.19
N ILE A 270 -13.08 9.33 -5.13
CA ILE A 270 -13.45 9.66 -3.75
C ILE A 270 -12.57 10.80 -3.26
N ILE A 271 -13.17 11.82 -2.65
CA ILE A 271 -12.46 12.94 -2.04
C ILE A 271 -12.59 12.84 -0.52
N ILE A 272 -11.45 12.75 0.16
CA ILE A 272 -11.34 12.67 1.61
C ILE A 272 -10.88 14.03 2.14
N GLU A 273 -11.53 14.53 3.20
CA GLU A 273 -10.96 15.59 4.03
C GLU A 273 -10.39 14.99 5.31
N SER A 274 -9.12 15.24 5.60
CA SER A 274 -8.50 14.78 6.84
C SER A 274 -7.39 15.71 7.31
N LYS A 275 -7.12 15.71 8.62
CA LYS A 275 -6.00 16.46 9.22
C LYS A 275 -4.73 15.63 9.21
N TRP A 276 -3.60 16.21 8.79
CA TRP A 276 -2.33 15.49 8.73
C TRP A 276 -1.41 15.88 9.90
N GLY A 277 -1.45 15.12 10.99
CA GLY A 277 -0.63 15.39 12.18
C GLY A 277 -0.77 16.82 12.70
N THR A 278 0.35 17.51 12.90
CA THR A 278 0.41 18.94 13.27
C THR A 278 0.25 19.89 12.08
N GLU A 279 0.33 19.39 10.85
CA GLU A 279 0.14 20.18 9.64
C GLU A 279 -1.35 20.54 9.46
N GLY A 280 -1.78 20.79 8.23
CA GLY A 280 -3.12 21.26 7.92
C GLY A 280 -4.21 20.19 7.87
N VAL A 281 -5.37 20.66 7.41
CA VAL A 281 -6.48 19.83 6.92
C VAL A 281 -6.44 19.86 5.39
N PHE A 282 -6.56 18.71 4.74
CA PHE A 282 -6.39 18.56 3.30
C PHE A 282 -7.53 17.79 2.67
N LEU A 283 -7.91 18.15 1.44
CA LEU A 283 -8.67 17.30 0.52
C LEU A 283 -7.70 16.47 -0.31
N HIS A 284 -7.93 15.17 -0.40
CA HIS A 284 -7.06 14.24 -1.11
C HIS A 284 -7.82 12.98 -1.57
N ASN A 285 -7.23 12.22 -2.50
CA ASN A 285 -7.68 10.85 -2.82
C ASN A 285 -7.37 9.93 -1.62
N PRO A 286 -8.16 8.86 -1.36
CA PRO A 286 -7.84 7.85 -0.37
C PRO A 286 -6.39 7.35 -0.39
N LEU A 287 -5.79 7.20 -1.58
CA LEU A 287 -4.42 6.72 -1.76
C LEU A 287 -3.35 7.82 -1.62
N ASP A 288 -3.73 9.09 -1.76
CA ASP A 288 -2.82 10.24 -1.69
C ASP A 288 -2.65 10.72 -0.24
N THR A 289 -2.10 9.86 0.61
CA THR A 289 -1.96 10.13 2.04
C THR A 289 -0.63 9.59 2.58
N PRO A 290 -0.01 10.23 3.58
CA PRO A 290 1.26 9.76 4.16
C PRO A 290 1.11 8.60 5.15
N TYR A 291 -0.11 8.14 5.44
CA TYR A 291 -0.35 7.20 6.55
C TYR A 291 -0.34 5.73 6.12
N SER A 292 -1.27 5.34 5.27
CA SER A 292 -1.41 3.95 4.79
C SER A 292 -2.26 3.91 3.53
N THR A 293 -2.10 2.86 2.75
CA THR A 293 -2.98 2.50 1.63
C THR A 293 -4.01 1.44 2.00
N LEU A 294 -3.94 0.89 3.22
CA LEU A 294 -4.93 -0.03 3.77
C LEU A 294 -6.00 0.77 4.49
N PHE A 295 -7.20 0.83 3.93
CA PHE A 295 -8.31 1.56 4.52
C PHE A 295 -9.66 0.87 4.28
N GLU A 296 -10.61 1.26 5.11
CA GLU A 296 -12.02 0.85 5.04
C GLU A 296 -12.90 2.10 5.21
N TYR A 297 -14.09 2.06 4.61
CA TYR A 297 -15.12 3.09 4.81
C TYR A 297 -16.14 2.61 5.84
N TYR A 298 -16.55 3.53 6.70
CA TYR A 298 -17.49 3.29 7.78
C TYR A 298 -18.64 4.29 7.68
N ARG A 299 -19.87 3.78 7.71
CA ARG A 299 -21.10 4.57 7.69
C ARG A 299 -21.85 4.40 9.00
N SER A 300 -22.42 5.48 9.51
CA SER A 300 -23.34 5.46 10.65
C SER A 300 -24.66 6.12 10.24
N THR A 301 -25.76 5.71 10.87
CA THR A 301 -27.07 6.37 10.72
C THR A 301 -27.14 7.72 11.45
N ARG A 302 -26.13 8.03 12.26
CA ARG A 302 -26.02 9.30 12.98
C ARG A 302 -25.91 10.46 11.99
N PRO A 303 -26.55 11.61 12.26
CA PRO A 303 -26.42 12.81 11.42
C PRO A 303 -25.02 13.45 11.51
N THR A 304 -24.21 13.05 12.49
CA THR A 304 -22.86 13.56 12.72
C THR A 304 -21.96 12.47 13.29
N HIS A 305 -20.66 12.58 13.03
CA HIS A 305 -19.64 11.72 13.62
C HIS A 305 -19.20 12.16 15.02
N ARG A 306 -19.64 13.34 15.46
CA ARG A 306 -19.22 13.92 16.74
C ARG A 306 -19.63 13.02 17.90
N VAL A 307 -18.74 12.87 18.88
CA VAL A 307 -19.08 12.34 20.20
C VAL A 307 -19.28 13.48 21.18
N ASN A 308 -20.11 13.26 22.21
CA ASN A 308 -20.43 14.30 23.17
C ASN A 308 -19.26 14.49 24.13
N ILE A 309 -18.73 15.71 24.20
CA ILE A 309 -17.74 16.08 25.20
C ILE A 309 -18.50 16.66 26.40
N VAL A 310 -18.30 16.08 27.58
CA VAL A 310 -18.98 16.48 28.81
C VAL A 310 -17.96 16.79 29.91
N PRO A 311 -18.24 17.74 30.80
CA PRO A 311 -17.50 17.93 32.04
C PRO A 311 -17.53 16.66 32.90
N VAL A 312 -16.44 16.35 33.58
CA VAL A 312 -16.33 15.14 34.43
C VAL A 312 -17.25 15.20 35.65
N ASP A 313 -17.56 16.38 36.17
CA ASP A 313 -18.49 16.61 37.28
C ASP A 313 -19.96 16.48 36.88
N GLU A 314 -20.28 16.46 35.59
CA GLU A 314 -21.62 16.19 35.05
C GLU A 314 -21.85 14.70 34.74
N LEU A 315 -20.85 13.85 34.91
CA LEU A 315 -21.04 12.41 34.74
C LEU A 315 -22.00 11.88 35.81
N PRO A 316 -22.97 11.01 35.45
CA PRO A 316 -23.77 10.33 36.45
C PRO A 316 -22.80 9.58 37.38
N MET A 317 -22.77 9.98 38.64
CA MET A 317 -22.12 9.20 39.68
C MET A 317 -22.86 7.87 39.69
N ASP A 318 -22.18 6.77 39.35
CA ASP A 318 -22.75 5.43 39.45
C ASP A 318 -23.28 5.27 40.88
N GLU A 319 -24.62 5.30 41.04
CA GLU A 319 -25.31 4.99 42.31
C GLU A 319 -25.18 3.50 42.67
#